data_AF-A0A558H4U0-F1
#
_entry.id   AF-A0A558H4U0-F1
#
_cell.length_a   1.000
_cell.length_b   1.000
_cell.length_c   1.000
_cell.angle_alpha   90.00
_cell.angle_beta   90.00
_cell.angle_gamma   90.00
#
_symmetry.space_group_name_H-M   'P 1'
#
loop_
_entity.id
_entity.type
_entity.pdbx_description
1 polymer ?
#
loop_
_entity_poly.entity_id
_entity_poly.type
_entity_poly.pdbx_seq_one_letter_code
_entity_poly.pdbx_strand_id
1 'polypeptide(L)'
;MNDKRPLSLREAIELERPGALSASREALLERWRSLPPDKGTALRLAFIEWWSCSEPDFLTGLPDYDYDASLFPELAAFLTSAEEIDTTVRFVLGWMSKSFPWCCGCGPTPWESVGEKLWSEFETSGDLDLPEFSDDSEYGVYFTHIFSSALQKRSADTGD
;
A
#
# COMPACT_ATOMS: atom_id res chain seq x y z
N MET A 1 -18.38 -14.73 -24.79
CA MET A 1 -17.09 -14.91 -24.08
C MET A 1 -16.23 -13.72 -24.44
N ASN A 2 -16.16 -12.73 -23.56
CA ASN A 2 -15.27 -11.59 -23.77
C ASN A 2 -13.90 -11.99 -23.25
N ASP A 3 -12.97 -12.17 -24.18
CA ASP A 3 -11.56 -12.43 -23.93
C ASP A 3 -10.92 -11.11 -23.44
N LYS A 4 -11.17 -10.75 -22.17
CA LYS A 4 -10.56 -9.57 -21.57
C LYS A 4 -9.14 -9.95 -21.18
N ARG A 5 -8.18 -9.56 -22.01
CA ARG A 5 -6.76 -9.61 -21.66
C ARG A 5 -6.56 -8.91 -20.30
N PRO A 6 -5.81 -9.51 -19.35
CA PRO A 6 -5.51 -8.87 -18.07
C PRO A 6 -4.70 -7.60 -18.30
N LEU A 7 -5.04 -6.54 -17.56
CA LEU A 7 -4.38 -5.24 -17.63
C LEU A 7 -2.93 -5.33 -17.12
N SER A 8 -2.03 -4.62 -17.80
CA SER A 8 -0.68 -4.37 -17.29
C SER A 8 -0.73 -3.42 -16.09
N LEU A 9 0.31 -3.44 -15.24
CA LEU A 9 0.42 -2.53 -14.10
C LEU A 9 0.31 -1.06 -14.53
N ARG A 10 0.91 -0.71 -15.66
CA ARG A 10 0.85 0.64 -16.21
C ARG A 10 -0.57 1.03 -16.64
N GLU A 11 -1.31 0.11 -17.26
CA GLU A 11 -2.71 0.33 -17.63
C GLU A 11 -3.62 0.43 -16.39
N ALA A 12 -3.30 -0.30 -15.32
CA ALA A 12 -4.01 -0.17 -14.04
C ALA A 12 -3.74 1.19 -13.38
N ILE A 13 -2.48 1.66 -13.40
CA ILE A 13 -2.08 2.99 -12.90
C ILE A 13 -2.75 4.11 -13.71
N GLU A 14 -2.85 3.99 -15.04
CA GLU A 14 -3.52 5.00 -15.88
C GLU A 14 -5.03 5.16 -15.57
N LEU A 15 -5.62 4.20 -14.84
CA LEU A 15 -7.01 4.27 -14.36
C LEU A 15 -7.13 4.95 -12.98
N GLU A 16 -6.03 5.12 -12.23
CA GLU A 16 -5.95 5.86 -10.95
C GLU A 16 -6.04 7.37 -11.20
N ARG A 17 -7.23 7.86 -11.56
CA ARG A 17 -7.58 9.30 -11.54
C ARG A 17 -8.23 9.66 -10.20
N PRO A 18 -8.11 10.93 -9.74
CA PRO A 18 -8.83 11.40 -8.56
C PRO A 18 -10.33 11.09 -8.66
N GLY A 19 -10.82 10.17 -7.83
CA GLY A 19 -12.21 9.65 -7.85
C GLY A 19 -12.42 8.32 -8.60
N ALA A 20 -11.35 7.62 -9.00
CA ALA A 20 -11.39 6.35 -9.76
C ALA A 20 -10.77 5.14 -9.02
N LEU A 21 -10.47 5.27 -7.72
CA LEU A 21 -9.93 4.20 -6.86
C LEU A 21 -10.68 2.87 -6.99
N SER A 22 -12.00 2.90 -7.20
CA SER A 22 -12.82 1.69 -7.41
C SER A 22 -12.49 0.95 -8.71
N ALA A 23 -12.29 1.67 -9.81
CA ALA A 23 -11.89 1.06 -11.09
C ALA A 23 -10.47 0.49 -11.00
N SER A 24 -9.57 1.18 -10.30
CA SER A 24 -8.22 0.72 -10.04
C SER A 24 -8.18 -0.50 -9.15
N ARG A 25 -9.01 -0.54 -8.08
CA ARG A 25 -9.18 -1.71 -7.22
C ARG A 25 -9.64 -2.92 -8.02
N GLU A 26 -10.67 -2.78 -8.86
CA GLU A 26 -11.15 -3.88 -9.70
C GLU A 26 -10.09 -4.40 -10.66
N ALA A 27 -9.36 -3.50 -11.33
CA ALA A 27 -8.27 -3.86 -12.25
C ALA A 27 -7.13 -4.60 -11.54
N LEU A 28 -6.71 -4.11 -10.37
CA LEU A 28 -5.66 -4.72 -9.57
C LEU A 28 -6.10 -6.07 -8.97
N LEU A 29 -7.35 -6.20 -8.54
CA LEU A 29 -7.92 -7.46 -8.06
C LEU A 29 -7.97 -8.52 -9.15
N GLU A 30 -8.42 -8.14 -10.35
CA GLU A 30 -8.42 -9.05 -11.50
C GLU A 30 -7.00 -9.51 -11.82
N ARG A 31 -6.04 -8.58 -11.83
CA ARG A 31 -4.62 -8.90 -12.02
C ARG A 31 -4.10 -9.85 -10.94
N TRP A 32 -4.37 -9.58 -9.66
CA TRP A 32 -3.96 -10.41 -8.52
C TRP A 32 -4.47 -11.85 -8.64
N ARG A 33 -5.70 -12.02 -9.15
CA ARG A 33 -6.34 -13.34 -9.29
C ARG A 33 -5.91 -14.09 -10.55
N SER A 34 -5.65 -13.36 -11.64
CA SER A 34 -5.47 -13.94 -12.98
C SER A 34 -4.01 -14.04 -13.41
N LEU A 35 -3.08 -13.36 -12.74
CA LEU A 35 -1.64 -13.38 -13.03
C LEU A 35 -0.83 -13.78 -11.79
N PRO A 36 0.42 -14.24 -11.95
CA PRO A 36 1.30 -14.48 -10.81
C PRO A 36 1.42 -13.22 -9.93
N PRO A 37 1.27 -13.38 -8.60
CA PRO A 37 1.44 -12.30 -7.62
C PRO A 37 2.74 -11.50 -7.83
N ASP A 38 2.63 -10.17 -7.81
CA ASP A 38 3.78 -9.28 -7.88
C ASP A 38 3.74 -8.19 -6.80
N LYS A 39 4.93 -7.71 -6.39
CA LYS A 39 5.10 -6.72 -5.31
C LYS A 39 4.29 -5.45 -5.55
N GLY A 40 4.35 -4.91 -6.76
CA GLY A 40 3.72 -3.62 -7.08
C GLY A 40 2.19 -3.67 -7.00
N THR A 41 1.60 -4.76 -7.49
CA THR A 41 0.16 -5.03 -7.38
C THR A 41 -0.25 -5.22 -5.93
N ALA A 42 0.52 -6.00 -5.16
CA ALA A 42 0.21 -6.26 -3.75
C ALA A 42 0.27 -4.99 -2.89
N LEU A 43 1.28 -4.13 -3.08
CA LEU A 43 1.40 -2.87 -2.34
C LEU A 43 0.24 -1.91 -2.63
N ARG A 44 -0.16 -1.78 -3.90
CA ARG A 44 -1.28 -0.91 -4.29
C ARG A 44 -2.62 -1.45 -3.77
N LEU A 45 -2.85 -2.76 -3.83
CA LEU A 45 -4.04 -3.36 -3.22
C LEU A 45 -4.04 -3.17 -1.70
N ALA A 46 -2.91 -3.38 -1.02
CA ALA A 46 -2.83 -3.19 0.42
C ALA A 46 -3.12 -1.74 0.81
N PHE A 47 -2.62 -0.77 0.04
CA PHE A 47 -2.95 0.63 0.20
C PHE A 47 -4.44 0.91 -0.01
N ILE A 48 -5.06 0.37 -1.06
CA ILE A 48 -6.49 0.59 -1.32
C ILE A 48 -7.35 0.00 -0.18
N GLU A 49 -7.05 -1.21 0.29
CA GLU A 49 -7.74 -1.84 1.43
C GLU A 49 -7.61 -0.95 2.67
N TRP A 50 -6.38 -0.54 2.99
CA TRP A 50 -6.09 0.33 4.13
C TRP A 50 -6.81 1.69 4.02
N TRP A 51 -6.74 2.33 2.86
CA TRP A 51 -7.34 3.64 2.60
C TRP A 51 -8.86 3.60 2.66
N SER A 52 -9.47 2.56 2.11
CA SER A 52 -10.93 2.34 2.17
C SER A 52 -11.44 2.12 3.58
N CYS A 53 -10.60 1.63 4.48
CA CYS A 53 -10.94 1.53 5.89
C CYS A 53 -10.69 2.85 6.65
N SER A 54 -9.69 3.65 6.25
CA SER A 54 -9.33 4.89 6.95
C SER A 54 -10.20 6.08 6.55
N GLU A 55 -10.77 6.07 5.35
CA GLU A 55 -11.53 7.17 4.78
C GLU A 55 -12.96 6.76 4.40
N PRO A 56 -13.95 7.67 4.54
CA PRO A 56 -15.33 7.39 4.17
C PRO A 56 -15.54 7.21 2.66
N ASP A 57 -16.58 6.47 2.30
CA ASP A 57 -16.99 6.12 0.94
C ASP A 57 -17.09 7.32 -0.02
N PHE A 58 -17.60 8.47 0.45
CA PHE A 58 -17.76 9.66 -0.38
C PHE A 58 -16.43 10.32 -0.78
N LEU A 59 -15.33 10.03 -0.07
CA LEU A 59 -13.98 10.50 -0.43
C LEU A 59 -13.25 9.50 -1.33
N THR A 60 -13.48 8.20 -1.12
CA THR A 60 -12.75 7.14 -1.81
C THR A 60 -13.47 6.63 -3.06
N GLY A 61 -14.79 6.78 -3.13
CA GLY A 61 -15.66 6.16 -4.14
C GLY A 61 -15.81 4.65 -3.97
N LEU A 62 -15.22 4.06 -2.92
CA LEU A 62 -15.26 2.64 -2.60
C LEU A 62 -16.47 2.34 -1.67
N PRO A 63 -17.04 1.12 -1.73
CA PRO A 63 -18.08 0.73 -0.79
C PRO A 63 -17.56 0.70 0.66
N ASP A 64 -18.48 0.67 1.63
CA ASP A 64 -18.15 0.46 3.04
C ASP A 64 -17.18 -0.72 3.22
N TYR A 65 -16.17 -0.51 4.06
CA TYR A 65 -15.12 -1.49 4.27
C TYR A 65 -15.64 -2.76 4.96
N ASP A 66 -15.45 -3.89 4.31
CA ASP A 66 -15.80 -5.22 4.83
C ASP A 66 -14.55 -5.88 5.44
N TYR A 67 -14.48 -5.90 6.77
CA TYR A 67 -13.38 -6.50 7.51
C TYR A 67 -13.27 -8.01 7.29
N ASP A 68 -14.38 -8.72 7.10
CA ASP A 68 -14.39 -10.17 6.92
C ASP A 68 -13.90 -10.56 5.52
N ALA A 69 -14.04 -9.65 4.56
CA ALA A 69 -13.59 -9.81 3.17
C ALA A 69 -12.23 -9.14 2.89
N SER A 70 -11.55 -8.60 3.90
CA SER A 70 -10.29 -7.89 3.71
C SER A 70 -9.20 -8.79 3.13
N LEU A 71 -8.51 -8.28 2.11
CA LEU A 71 -7.34 -8.95 1.53
C LEU A 71 -6.03 -8.58 2.22
N PHE A 72 -6.04 -7.60 3.13
CA PHE A 72 -4.82 -7.06 3.71
C PHE A 72 -3.93 -8.15 4.35
N PRO A 73 -4.44 -9.11 5.14
CA PRO A 73 -3.59 -10.15 5.73
C PRO A 73 -2.91 -11.05 4.70
N GLU A 74 -3.60 -11.39 3.60
CA GLU A 74 -3.05 -12.18 2.50
C GLU A 74 -1.94 -11.40 1.77
N LEU A 75 -2.21 -10.13 1.46
CA LEU A 75 -1.27 -9.26 0.77
C LEU A 75 -0.02 -9.02 1.61
N ALA A 76 -0.18 -8.77 2.92
CA ALA A 76 0.92 -8.62 3.85
C ALA A 76 1.75 -9.91 3.95
N ALA A 77 1.10 -11.08 4.07
CA ALA A 77 1.79 -12.36 4.12
C ALA A 77 2.62 -12.61 2.85
N PHE A 78 2.09 -12.28 1.67
CA PHE A 78 2.85 -12.33 0.43
C PHE A 78 4.06 -11.39 0.45
N LEU A 79 3.85 -10.13 0.82
CA LEU A 79 4.88 -9.08 0.82
C LEU A 79 6.02 -9.36 1.80
N THR A 80 5.74 -10.05 2.90
CA THR A 80 6.73 -10.40 3.93
C THR A 80 7.19 -11.87 3.86
N SER A 81 6.87 -12.59 2.79
CA SER A 81 7.19 -14.03 2.67
C SER A 81 8.67 -14.32 2.35
N ALA A 82 9.38 -13.32 1.82
CA ALA A 82 10.81 -13.43 1.51
C ALA A 82 11.66 -13.47 2.78
N GLU A 83 12.82 -14.14 2.71
CA GLU A 83 13.80 -14.18 3.81
C GLU A 83 14.29 -12.77 4.18
N GLU A 84 14.48 -11.93 3.17
CA GLU A 84 14.75 -10.50 3.33
C GLU A 84 13.57 -9.69 2.79
N ILE A 85 12.97 -8.89 3.67
CA ILE A 85 11.86 -8.00 3.31
C ILE A 85 12.44 -6.80 2.55
N ASP A 86 11.81 -6.47 1.43
CA ASP A 86 12.18 -5.32 0.60
C ASP A 86 12.00 -3.98 1.35
N THR A 87 12.90 -3.02 1.14
CA THR A 87 12.89 -1.72 1.85
C THR A 87 11.61 -0.91 1.58
N THR A 88 11.09 -0.95 0.35
CA THR A 88 9.82 -0.33 -0.02
C THR A 88 8.66 -1.01 0.69
N VAL A 89 8.70 -2.34 0.82
CA VAL A 89 7.72 -3.08 1.63
C VAL A 89 7.79 -2.66 3.11
N ARG A 90 8.99 -2.58 3.71
CA ARG A 90 9.17 -2.13 5.10
C ARG A 90 8.59 -0.73 5.30
N PHE A 91 8.88 0.18 4.38
CA PHE A 91 8.37 1.55 4.43
C PHE A 91 6.84 1.60 4.34
N VAL A 92 6.26 1.01 3.31
CA VAL A 92 4.82 1.10 3.00
C VAL A 92 3.98 0.36 4.04
N LEU A 93 4.26 -0.94 4.26
CA LEU A 93 3.52 -1.72 5.25
C LEU A 93 3.79 -1.20 6.67
N GLY A 94 5.03 -0.85 6.97
CA GLY A 94 5.39 -0.27 8.27
C GLY A 94 4.60 1.01 8.55
N TRP A 95 4.52 1.93 7.58
CA TRP A 95 3.75 3.16 7.73
C TRP A 95 2.27 2.91 7.95
N MET A 96 1.64 2.08 7.11
CA MET A 96 0.20 1.79 7.19
C MET A 96 -0.16 1.13 8.52
N SER A 97 0.58 0.07 8.90
CA SER A 97 0.33 -0.70 10.11
C SER A 97 0.67 0.08 11.39
N LYS A 98 1.67 0.97 11.36
CA LYS A 98 1.98 1.86 12.50
C LYS A 98 0.94 2.96 12.67
N SER A 99 0.49 3.56 11.58
CA SER A 99 -0.34 4.77 11.64
C SER A 99 -1.81 4.44 11.91
N PHE A 100 -2.35 3.40 11.25
CA PHE A 100 -3.74 2.98 11.37
C PHE A 100 -3.81 1.45 11.37
N PRO A 101 -3.34 0.79 12.44
CA PRO A 101 -3.27 -0.68 12.54
C PRO A 101 -4.62 -1.38 12.36
N TRP A 102 -5.72 -0.76 12.80
CA TRP A 102 -7.07 -1.29 12.64
C TRP A 102 -7.54 -1.36 11.17
N CYS A 103 -6.90 -0.61 10.27
CA CYS A 103 -7.18 -0.65 8.83
C CYS A 103 -6.47 -1.81 8.10
N CYS A 104 -5.67 -2.61 8.81
CA CYS A 104 -4.89 -3.71 8.24
C CYS A 104 -5.66 -5.04 8.20
N GLY A 105 -6.99 -4.98 8.05
CA GLY A 105 -7.83 -6.14 7.72
C GLY A 105 -8.33 -6.99 8.87
N CYS A 106 -8.38 -6.47 10.10
CA CYS A 106 -9.13 -7.00 11.26
C CYS A 106 -9.00 -5.96 12.41
N GLY A 107 -9.87 -6.01 13.44
CA GLY A 107 -9.83 -5.17 14.67
C GLY A 107 -8.50 -5.22 15.44
N PRO A 108 -8.36 -4.78 16.70
CA PRO A 108 -7.04 -4.66 17.36
C PRO A 108 -6.25 -5.98 17.30
N THR A 109 -5.15 -5.96 16.56
CA THR A 109 -4.45 -7.11 15.94
C THR A 109 -2.94 -6.92 16.08
N PRO A 110 -2.09 -7.91 15.71
CA PRO A 110 -0.63 -7.77 15.76
C PRO A 110 -0.06 -6.61 14.92
N TRP A 111 -0.86 -5.91 14.13
CA TRP A 111 -0.41 -4.88 13.20
C TRP A 111 0.26 -3.69 13.86
N GLU A 112 -0.07 -3.36 15.11
CA GLU A 112 0.69 -2.35 15.87
C GLU A 112 2.17 -2.75 15.99
N SER A 113 2.44 -3.93 16.53
CA SER A 113 3.81 -4.43 16.72
C SER A 113 4.52 -4.72 15.39
N VAL A 114 3.80 -5.21 14.38
CA VAL A 114 4.34 -5.42 13.04
C VAL A 114 4.73 -4.07 12.41
N GLY A 115 3.86 -3.08 12.51
CA GLY A 115 4.09 -1.72 12.00
C GLY A 115 5.29 -1.06 12.66
N GLU A 116 5.38 -1.11 13.99
CA GLU A 116 6.54 -0.59 14.73
C GLU A 116 7.84 -1.26 14.29
N LYS A 117 7.85 -2.59 14.17
CA LYS A 117 9.03 -3.34 13.74
C LYS A 117 9.48 -2.96 12.33
N LEU A 118 8.58 -3.05 11.35
CA LEU A 118 8.90 -2.76 9.95
C LEU A 118 9.34 -1.31 9.76
N TRP A 119 8.67 -0.38 10.44
CA TRP A 119 9.01 1.04 10.38
C TRP A 119 10.36 1.35 11.04
N SER A 120 10.65 0.77 12.20
CA SER A 120 11.94 0.96 12.87
C SER A 120 13.10 0.38 12.05
N GLU A 121 12.90 -0.78 11.43
CA GLU A 121 13.88 -1.36 10.51
C GLU A 121 14.12 -0.44 9.30
N PHE A 122 13.06 0.13 8.70
CA PHE A 122 13.18 1.13 7.65
C PHE A 122 13.91 2.41 8.12
N GLU A 123 13.60 2.91 9.32
CA GLU A 123 14.27 4.08 9.90
C GLU A 123 15.77 3.89 10.10
N THR A 124 16.18 2.66 10.40
CA THR A 124 17.58 2.30 10.63
C THR A 124 18.35 2.06 9.33
N SER A 125 17.68 1.53 8.30
CA SER A 125 18.36 0.94 7.13
C SER A 125 18.08 1.61 5.79
N GLY A 126 16.99 2.38 5.66
CA GLY A 126 16.39 2.64 4.35
C GLY A 126 16.63 4.04 3.78
N ASP A 127 17.36 4.08 2.66
CA ASP A 127 17.06 4.97 1.54
C ASP A 127 16.04 4.26 0.63
N LEU A 128 15.06 4.99 0.11
CA LEU A 128 14.14 4.49 -0.92
C LEU A 128 14.56 5.01 -2.29
N ASP A 129 14.37 4.18 -3.30
CA ASP A 129 14.37 4.63 -4.68
C ASP A 129 13.03 5.31 -4.97
N LEU A 130 12.97 6.63 -4.80
CA LEU A 130 11.79 7.47 -5.10
C LEU A 130 11.11 7.15 -6.45
N PRO A 131 11.84 6.85 -7.53
CA PRO A 131 11.29 6.31 -8.76
C PRO A 131 10.28 5.17 -8.60
N GLU A 132 10.37 4.33 -7.56
CA GLU A 132 9.43 3.23 -7.30
C GLU A 132 8.00 3.72 -6.96
N PHE A 133 7.88 4.94 -6.44
CA PHE A 133 6.61 5.62 -6.11
C PHE A 133 6.27 6.76 -7.09
N SER A 134 7.09 6.96 -8.13
CA SER A 134 7.01 8.14 -9.00
C SER A 134 5.88 8.11 -10.03
N ASP A 135 4.85 7.30 -9.80
CA ASP A 135 3.64 7.35 -10.62
C ASP A 135 2.63 8.36 -10.06
N ASP A 136 1.81 8.92 -10.97
CA ASP A 136 0.76 9.90 -10.63
C ASP A 136 -0.48 9.25 -9.98
N SER A 137 -0.31 8.02 -9.50
CA SER A 137 -1.32 7.19 -8.86
C SER A 137 -1.60 7.70 -7.44
N GLU A 138 -2.79 7.46 -6.87
CA GLU A 138 -3.06 7.89 -5.48
C GLU A 138 -2.07 7.28 -4.49
N TYR A 139 -1.66 6.03 -4.74
CA TYR A 139 -0.61 5.35 -3.99
C TYR A 139 0.74 6.09 -4.09
N GLY A 140 1.19 6.38 -5.31
CA GLY A 140 2.47 7.04 -5.56
C GLY A 140 2.55 8.43 -4.95
N VAL A 141 1.50 9.24 -5.16
CA VAL A 141 1.37 10.59 -4.59
C VAL A 141 1.38 10.56 -3.06
N TYR A 142 0.61 9.66 -2.46
CA TYR A 142 0.51 9.54 -1.00
C TYR A 142 1.87 9.18 -0.39
N PHE A 143 2.49 8.09 -0.84
CA PHE A 143 3.75 7.61 -0.24
C PHE A 143 4.95 8.49 -0.55
N THR A 144 4.98 9.18 -1.69
CA THR A 144 5.98 10.22 -1.98
C THR A 144 5.90 11.36 -0.96
N HIS A 145 4.70 11.80 -0.59
CA HIS A 145 4.51 12.83 0.42
C HIS A 145 4.95 12.37 1.82
N ILE A 146 4.57 11.15 2.21
CA ILE A 146 5.00 10.55 3.50
C ILE A 146 6.53 10.43 3.57
N PHE A 147 7.16 9.91 2.52
CA PHE A 147 8.61 9.73 2.49
C PHE A 147 9.35 11.07 2.57
N SER A 148 8.91 12.06 1.80
CA SER A 148 9.48 13.42 1.83
C SER A 148 9.39 14.05 3.22
N SER A 149 8.26 13.85 3.92
CA SER A 149 8.06 14.33 5.29
C SER A 149 8.97 13.62 6.29
N ALA A 150 9.16 12.30 6.14
CA ALA A 150 10.06 11.52 6.98
C ALA A 150 11.52 11.96 6.81
N LEU A 151 11.97 12.25 5.58
CA LEU A 151 13.31 12.77 5.31
C LEU A 151 13.54 14.15 5.96
N GLN A 152 12.59 15.07 5.83
CA GLN A 152 12.69 16.40 6.45
C GLN A 152 12.87 16.30 7.98
N LYS A 153 12.13 15.39 8.63
CA LYS A 153 12.25 15.14 10.06
C LYS A 153 13.64 14.63 10.44
N ARG A 154 14.18 13.65 9.70
CA ARG A 154 15.55 13.14 9.95
C ARG A 154 16.60 14.22 9.81
N SER A 155 16.51 15.06 8.79
CA SER A 155 17.44 16.18 8.60
C SER A 155 17.40 17.20 9.75
N ALA A 156 16.22 17.46 10.31
CA ALA A 156 16.06 18.33 11.48
C ALA A 156 16.67 17.71 12.74
N ASP A 157 16.55 16.40 12.94
CA ASP A 157 17.07 15.70 14.12
C ASP A 157 18.60 15.49 14.09
N THR A 158 19.23 15.53 12.91
CA THR A 158 20.70 15.45 12.74
C THR A 158 21.43 16.80 12.75
N GLY A 159 20.69 17.91 12.84
CA GLY A 159 21.25 19.26 12.87
C GLY A 159 21.49 19.74 14.30
N ASP A 160 22.51 19.18 14.97
CA ASP A 160 23.12 19.69 16.23
C ASP A 160 24.65 19.82 16.05
#